data_AF-A0A372GVM0-F1
#
_entry.id   AF-A0A372GVM0-F1
#
_cell.length_a   1.000
_cell.length_b   1.000
_cell.length_c   1.000
_cell.angle_alpha   90.00
_cell.angle_beta   90.00
_cell.angle_gamma   90.00
#
_symmetry.space_group_name_H-M   'P 1'
#
loop_
_entity.id
_entity.type
_entity.pdbx_description
1 polymer ?
#
loop_
_entity_poly.entity_id
_entity_poly.type
_entity_poly.pdbx_seq_one_letter_code
_entity_poly.pdbx_strand_id
1 'polypeptide(L)'
;MLIKSEIKERKDVNLLVIRFYAKIREHQILGPIFNGIIKDWDSHLELLTDFWESQLLLKRKYIGNPITVHQEVDKKMNHSITPEHFGLWLNEWFATIDELFEGEVAWIAKNRAQKMSTMLYMNIYQHRQKGH
;
A
#
# COMPACT_ATOMS: atom_id res chain seq x y z
N MET A 1 -0.78 -27.68 2.84
CA MET A 1 0.19 -26.56 2.92
C MET A 1 0.19 -25.90 1.55
N LEU A 2 -0.14 -24.62 1.45
CA LEU A 2 -0.04 -23.91 0.16
C LEU A 2 1.45 -23.78 -0.18
N ILE A 3 1.83 -24.17 -1.40
CA ILE A 3 3.17 -23.95 -1.92
C ILE A 3 3.29 -22.45 -2.21
N LYS A 4 4.20 -21.76 -1.51
CA LYS A 4 4.48 -20.35 -1.77
C LYS A 4 5.25 -20.23 -3.09
N SER A 5 4.97 -19.20 -3.86
CA SER A 5 5.66 -18.92 -5.12
C SER A 5 6.56 -17.69 -5.00
N GLU A 6 7.41 -17.43 -5.99
CA GLU A 6 8.12 -16.14 -6.06
C GLU A 6 7.30 -15.14 -6.89
N ILE A 7 7.55 -13.84 -6.69
CA ILE A 7 6.97 -12.77 -7.52
C ILE A 7 7.87 -12.59 -8.76
N LYS A 8 7.37 -12.93 -9.96
CA LYS A 8 8.16 -12.92 -11.21
C LYS A 8 7.60 -11.98 -12.26
N GLU A 9 6.28 -11.78 -12.26
CA GLU A 9 5.60 -11.03 -13.31
C GLU A 9 4.37 -10.27 -12.79
N ARG A 10 3.75 -9.47 -13.66
CA ARG A 10 2.62 -8.60 -13.29
C ARG A 10 1.49 -9.36 -12.62
N LYS A 11 1.17 -10.56 -13.10
CA LYS A 11 0.06 -11.37 -12.55
C LYS A 11 0.29 -11.71 -11.06
N ASP A 12 1.56 -11.91 -10.65
CA ASP A 12 1.90 -12.19 -9.25
C ASP A 12 1.73 -10.94 -8.39
N VAL A 13 2.13 -9.78 -8.91
CA VAL A 13 1.91 -8.48 -8.27
C VAL A 13 0.43 -8.16 -8.15
N ASN A 14 -0.36 -8.42 -9.20
CA ASN A 14 -1.80 -8.22 -9.18
C ASN A 14 -2.47 -9.11 -8.13
N LEU A 15 -2.10 -10.40 -8.07
CA LEU A 15 -2.57 -11.32 -7.03
C LEU A 15 -2.25 -10.79 -5.63
N LEU A 16 -1.01 -10.34 -5.40
CA LEU A 16 -0.60 -9.74 -4.12
C LEU A 16 -1.49 -8.53 -3.77
N VAL A 17 -1.65 -7.59 -4.69
CA VAL A 17 -2.44 -6.36 -4.50
C VAL A 17 -3.91 -6.68 -4.22
N ILE A 18 -4.54 -7.54 -5.02
CA ILE A 18 -5.96 -7.91 -4.83
C ILE A 18 -6.15 -8.58 -3.48
N ARG A 19 -5.30 -9.55 -3.11
CA ARG A 19 -5.41 -10.26 -1.82
C ARG A 19 -5.21 -9.34 -0.64
N PHE A 20 -4.22 -8.45 -0.72
CA PHE A 20 -3.93 -7.49 0.32
C PHE A 20 -5.10 -6.52 0.52
N TYR A 21 -5.62 -5.92 -0.56
CA TYR A 21 -6.72 -4.96 -0.45
C TYR A 21 -8.06 -5.59 -0.12
N ALA A 22 -8.28 -6.87 -0.43
CA ALA A 22 -9.44 -7.59 0.10
C ALA A 22 -9.45 -7.56 1.63
N LYS A 23 -8.31 -7.82 2.28
CA LYS A 23 -8.17 -7.72 3.74
C LYS A 23 -8.34 -6.28 4.24
N ILE A 24 -7.72 -5.30 3.58
CA ILE A 24 -7.85 -3.88 3.96
C ILE A 24 -9.32 -3.41 3.94
N ARG A 25 -10.11 -3.85 2.95
CA ARG A 25 -11.53 -3.47 2.83
C ARG A 25 -12.38 -3.99 3.98
N GLU A 26 -12.02 -5.13 4.55
CA GLU A 26 -12.71 -5.77 5.68
C GLU A 26 -12.11 -5.37 7.04
N HIS A 27 -10.92 -4.78 7.05
CA HIS A 27 -10.21 -4.40 8.27
C HIS A 27 -10.99 -3.31 9.03
N GLN A 28 -11.25 -3.52 10.32
CA GLN A 28 -12.13 -2.65 11.12
C GLN A 28 -11.65 -1.18 11.21
N ILE A 29 -10.33 -0.96 11.32
CA ILE A 29 -9.73 0.39 11.39
C ILE A 29 -9.45 0.98 10.01
N LEU A 30 -8.79 0.22 9.11
CA LEU A 30 -8.36 0.74 7.80
C LEU A 30 -9.52 0.79 6.78
N GLY A 31 -10.42 -0.19 6.82
CA GLY A 31 -11.55 -0.32 5.90
C GLY A 31 -12.36 0.98 5.78
N PRO A 32 -12.82 1.61 6.87
CA PRO A 32 -13.54 2.89 6.80
C PRO A 32 -12.78 4.01 6.07
N ILE A 33 -11.45 4.08 6.19
CA ILE A 33 -10.62 5.09 5.51
C ILE A 33 -10.62 4.82 4.00
N PHE A 34 -10.27 3.59 3.61
CA PHE A 34 -10.14 3.23 2.20
C PHE A 34 -11.49 3.21 1.48
N ASN A 35 -12.51 2.58 2.07
CA ASN A 35 -13.87 2.51 1.51
C ASN A 35 -14.56 3.89 1.48
N GLY A 36 -14.19 4.80 2.39
CA GLY A 36 -14.68 6.18 2.38
C GLY A 36 -14.16 6.98 1.17
N ILE A 37 -12.90 6.75 0.79
CA ILE A 37 -12.18 7.53 -0.23
C ILE A 37 -12.28 6.92 -1.62
N ILE A 38 -12.16 5.60 -1.73
CA ILE A 38 -12.14 4.88 -3.01
C ILE A 38 -13.57 4.52 -3.41
N LYS A 39 -13.97 4.95 -4.62
CA LYS A 39 -15.29 4.65 -5.18
C LYS A 39 -15.23 3.57 -6.25
N ASP A 40 -14.25 3.66 -7.14
CA ASP A 40 -13.97 2.65 -8.15
C ASP A 40 -12.79 1.80 -7.69
N TRP A 41 -13.09 0.64 -7.12
CA TRP A 41 -12.10 -0.28 -6.61
C TRP A 41 -11.31 -0.98 -7.71
N ASP A 42 -11.93 -1.30 -8.84
CA ASP A 42 -11.26 -2.04 -9.92
C ASP A 42 -10.17 -1.17 -10.57
N SER A 43 -10.49 0.09 -10.89
CA SER A 43 -9.49 1.05 -11.40
C SER A 43 -8.38 1.32 -10.37
N HIS A 44 -8.71 1.35 -9.08
CA HIS A 44 -7.73 1.56 -8.02
C HIS A 44 -6.76 0.38 -7.87
N LEU A 45 -7.26 -0.86 -7.97
CA LEU A 45 -6.43 -2.06 -7.89
C LEU A 45 -5.49 -2.18 -9.10
N GLU A 46 -5.92 -1.78 -10.29
CA GLU A 46 -5.03 -1.70 -11.47
C GLU A 46 -3.93 -0.65 -11.28
N LEU A 47 -4.27 0.55 -10.81
CA LEU A 47 -3.29 1.61 -10.49
C LEU A 47 -2.24 1.13 -9.48
N LEU A 48 -2.67 0.43 -8.43
CA LEU A 48 -1.78 -0.09 -7.40
C LEU A 48 -0.97 -1.30 -7.88
N THR A 49 -1.51 -2.08 -8.82
CA THR A 49 -0.74 -3.10 -9.53
C THR A 49 0.37 -2.46 -10.35
N ASP A 50 0.10 -1.36 -11.08
CA ASP A 50 1.14 -0.60 -11.80
C ASP A 50 2.20 -0.02 -10.87
N PHE A 51 1.77 0.53 -9.72
CA PHE A 51 2.65 1.05 -8.69
C PHE A 51 3.62 -0.03 -8.20
N TRP A 52 3.10 -1.16 -7.74
CA TRP A 52 3.93 -2.23 -7.20
C TRP A 52 4.73 -2.95 -8.29
N GLU A 53 4.24 -3.07 -9.52
CA GLU A 53 5.03 -3.60 -10.65
C GLU A 53 6.25 -2.69 -10.91
N SER A 54 6.06 -1.38 -10.84
CA SER A 54 7.16 -0.41 -10.98
C SER A 54 8.17 -0.49 -9.84
N GLN A 55 7.71 -0.75 -8.62
CA GLN A 55 8.60 -0.94 -7.49
C GLN A 55 9.35 -2.27 -7.57
N LEU A 56 8.66 -3.37 -7.81
CA LEU A 56 9.25 -4.70 -7.61
C LEU A 56 9.99 -5.23 -8.84
N LEU A 57 9.52 -4.88 -10.04
CA LEU A 57 9.98 -5.47 -11.29
C LEU A 57 10.66 -4.45 -12.23
N LEU A 58 10.97 -3.24 -11.72
CA LEU A 58 11.67 -2.16 -12.44
C LEU A 58 11.03 -1.75 -13.78
N LYS A 59 9.74 -2.01 -13.97
CA LYS A 59 8.98 -1.59 -15.15
C LYS A 59 8.31 -0.25 -14.88
N ARG A 60 8.76 0.82 -15.50
CA ARG A 60 8.24 2.18 -15.26
C ARG A 60 6.82 2.36 -15.82
N LYS A 61 5.79 2.01 -15.05
CA LYS A 61 4.38 2.14 -15.44
C LYS A 61 3.58 3.14 -14.61
N TYR A 62 3.91 3.30 -13.33
CA TYR A 62 3.19 4.22 -12.46
C TYR A 62 3.65 5.66 -12.64
N ILE A 63 2.68 6.55 -12.86
CA ILE A 63 2.87 7.99 -12.97
C ILE A 63 1.98 8.66 -11.92
N GLY A 64 2.59 9.12 -10.82
CA GLY A 64 1.87 9.79 -9.75
C GLY A 64 2.80 10.21 -8.62
N ASN A 65 2.26 10.98 -7.68
CA ASN A 65 3.00 11.41 -6.48
C ASN A 65 2.32 10.87 -5.22
N PRO A 66 2.80 9.73 -4.67
CA PRO A 66 2.23 9.15 -3.46
C PRO A 66 2.19 10.11 -2.27
N ILE A 67 3.17 11.01 -2.14
CA ILE A 67 3.22 11.96 -1.02
C ILE A 67 1.98 12.87 -1.04
N THR A 68 1.70 13.51 -2.18
CA THR A 68 0.54 14.39 -2.33
C THR A 68 -0.77 13.65 -2.08
N VAL A 69 -0.90 12.43 -2.61
CA VAL A 69 -2.12 11.61 -2.39
C VAL A 69 -2.34 11.35 -0.90
N HIS A 70 -1.30 10.98 -0.15
CA HIS A 70 -1.44 10.67 1.27
C HIS A 70 -1.67 11.92 2.14
N GLN A 71 -1.15 13.09 1.75
CA GLN A 71 -1.48 14.37 2.38
C GLN A 71 -2.96 14.74 2.19
N GLU A 72 -3.51 14.54 0.99
CA GLU A 72 -4.93 14.78 0.71
C GLU A 72 -5.84 13.78 1.44
N VAL A 73 -5.44 12.51 1.54
CA VAL A 73 -6.12 11.51 2.37
C VAL A 73 -6.18 11.99 3.82
N ASP A 74 -5.04 12.42 4.37
CA ASP A 74 -5.00 12.91 5.74
C ASP A 74 -5.94 14.10 5.99
N LYS A 75 -5.95 15.06 5.08
CA LYS A 75 -6.86 16.21 5.13
C LYS A 75 -8.34 15.78 5.11
N LYS A 76 -8.70 14.82 4.24
CA LYS A 76 -10.06 14.26 4.18
C LYS A 76 -10.45 13.52 5.46
N MET A 77 -9.48 12.95 6.15
CA MET A 77 -9.66 12.32 7.46
C MET A 77 -9.53 13.31 8.62
N ASN A 78 -9.65 14.62 8.36
CA ASN A 78 -9.55 15.66 9.38
C ASN A 78 -8.26 15.56 10.22
N HIS A 79 -7.14 15.27 9.55
CA HIS A 79 -5.81 15.11 10.13
C HIS A 79 -5.68 13.98 11.16
N SER A 80 -6.55 12.97 11.08
CA SER A 80 -6.57 11.83 12.02
C SER A 80 -5.66 10.67 11.63
N ILE A 81 -4.90 10.74 10.54
CA ILE A 81 -3.98 9.64 10.18
C ILE A 81 -2.79 9.64 11.13
N THR A 82 -2.41 8.47 11.62
CA THR A 82 -1.36 8.31 12.64
C THR A 82 -0.36 7.23 12.23
N PRO A 83 0.80 7.10 12.91
CA PRO A 83 1.76 6.02 12.65
C PRO A 83 1.14 4.63 12.81
N GLU A 84 0.17 4.48 13.73
CA GLU A 84 -0.52 3.21 13.97
C GLU A 84 -1.28 2.73 12.73
N HIS A 85 -1.90 3.63 11.96
CA HIS A 85 -2.59 3.28 10.72
C HIS A 85 -1.61 2.69 9.69
N PHE A 86 -0.42 3.28 9.57
CA PHE A 86 0.64 2.77 8.72
C PHE A 86 1.18 1.43 9.22
N GLY A 87 1.30 1.25 10.54
CA GLY A 87 1.68 -0.03 11.15
C GLY A 87 0.67 -1.15 10.85
N LEU A 88 -0.63 -0.88 10.97
CA LEU A 88 -1.69 -1.83 10.60
C LEU A 88 -1.63 -2.20 9.12
N TRP A 89 -1.42 -1.21 8.24
CA TRP A 89 -1.28 -1.44 6.80
C TRP A 89 -0.07 -2.34 6.50
N LEU A 90 1.06 -2.11 7.16
CA LEU A 90 2.27 -2.93 7.02
C LEU A 90 2.07 -4.36 7.53
N ASN A 91 1.33 -4.54 8.62
CA ASN A 91 1.03 -5.87 9.15
C ASN A 91 0.23 -6.70 8.13
N GLU A 92 -0.84 -6.13 7.56
CA GLU A 92 -1.63 -6.79 6.52
C GLU A 92 -0.80 -7.06 5.26
N TRP A 93 0.10 -6.15 4.90
CA TRP A 93 0.99 -6.30 3.74
C TRP A 93 1.96 -7.47 3.95
N PHE A 94 2.60 -7.53 5.12
CA PHE A 94 3.56 -8.58 5.44
C PHE A 94 2.87 -9.94 5.56
N ALA A 95 1.72 -10.02 6.24
CA ALA A 95 0.93 -11.23 6.34
C ALA A 95 0.54 -11.75 4.96
N THR A 96 0.08 -10.87 4.06
CA THR A 96 -0.31 -11.27 2.69
C THR A 96 0.88 -11.76 1.87
N ILE A 97 2.04 -11.11 1.98
CA ILE A 97 3.27 -11.60 1.33
C ILE A 97 3.64 -12.96 1.89
N ASP A 98 3.65 -13.13 3.21
CA ASP A 98 4.03 -14.39 3.85
C ASP A 98 3.06 -15.53 3.57
N GLU A 99 1.79 -15.27 3.28
CA GLU A 99 0.83 -16.28 2.88
C GLU A 99 1.04 -16.78 1.45
N LEU A 100 1.45 -15.89 0.55
CA LEU A 100 1.44 -16.15 -0.89
C LEU A 100 2.83 -16.41 -1.48
N PHE A 101 3.84 -15.71 -0.97
CA PHE A 101 5.12 -15.58 -1.64
C PHE A 101 6.34 -15.79 -0.74
N GLU A 102 7.43 -16.17 -1.38
CA GLU A 102 8.77 -16.26 -0.80
C GLU A 102 9.83 -15.77 -1.80
N GLY A 103 11.10 -15.79 -1.39
CA GLY A 103 12.23 -15.36 -2.23
C GLY A 103 12.56 -13.86 -2.14
N GLU A 104 13.54 -13.45 -2.96
CA GLU A 104 14.16 -12.12 -2.89
C GLU A 104 13.15 -10.98 -3.12
N VAL A 105 12.28 -11.10 -4.12
CA VAL A 105 11.31 -10.05 -4.45
C VAL A 105 10.26 -9.86 -3.35
N ALA A 106 9.88 -10.93 -2.65
CA ALA A 106 9.01 -10.85 -1.48
C ALA A 106 9.69 -10.06 -0.33
N TRP A 107 10.97 -10.32 -0.07
CA TRP A 107 11.76 -9.54 0.88
C TRP A 107 11.90 -8.07 0.47
N ILE A 108 12.16 -7.80 -0.82
CA ILE A 108 12.21 -6.43 -1.36
C ILE A 108 10.87 -5.71 -1.15
N ALA A 109 9.75 -6.38 -1.42
CA ALA A 109 8.42 -5.80 -1.26
C ALA A 109 8.13 -5.37 0.19
N LYS A 110 8.54 -6.17 1.18
CA LYS A 110 8.43 -5.81 2.60
C LYS A 110 9.30 -4.60 2.95
N ASN A 111 10.56 -4.62 2.56
CA ASN A 111 11.52 -3.54 2.89
C ASN A 111 11.14 -2.21 2.25
N ARG A 112 10.70 -2.23 0.98
CA ARG A 112 10.26 -1.01 0.29
C ARG A 112 9.00 -0.44 0.91
N ALA A 113 8.02 -1.30 1.24
CA ALA A 113 6.82 -0.87 1.94
C ALA A 113 7.14 -0.16 3.25
N GLN A 114 8.03 -0.73 4.07
CA GLN A 114 8.44 -0.14 5.34
C GLN A 114 9.10 1.24 5.16
N LYS A 115 10.04 1.37 4.22
CA LYS A 115 10.69 2.66 3.92
C LYS A 115 9.70 3.71 3.42
N MET A 116 8.80 3.32 2.53
CA MET A 116 7.75 4.21 2.00
C MET A 116 6.78 4.64 3.10
N SER A 117 6.36 3.72 3.96
CA SER A 117 5.50 4.00 5.11
C SER A 117 6.06 5.11 5.99
N THR A 118 7.32 4.98 6.41
CA THR A 118 8.00 6.03 7.21
C THR A 118 8.07 7.35 6.46
N MET A 119 8.49 7.33 5.19
CA MET A 119 8.62 8.54 4.37
C MET A 119 7.28 9.26 4.20
N LEU A 120 6.21 8.53 3.89
CA LEU A 120 4.88 9.10 3.65
C LEU A 120 4.33 9.73 4.93
N TYR A 121 4.42 9.04 6.07
CA TYR A 121 3.95 9.60 7.33
C TYR A 121 4.72 10.87 7.72
N MET A 122 6.05 10.89 7.58
CA MET A 122 6.84 12.09 7.86
C MET A 122 6.43 13.27 6.97
N ASN A 123 6.09 13.02 5.71
CA ASN A 123 5.62 14.08 4.81
C ASN A 123 4.20 14.56 5.14
N ILE A 124 3.32 13.69 5.65
CA ILE A 124 2.01 14.11 6.21
C ILE A 124 2.26 15.03 7.41
N TYR A 125 3.08 14.58 8.36
CA TYR A 125 3.38 15.33 9.58
C TYR A 125 3.96 16.72 9.28
N GLN A 126 4.93 16.79 8.37
CA GLN A 126 5.50 18.07 7.92
C GLN A 126 4.48 18.96 7.20
N HIS A 127 3.56 18.38 6.42
CA HIS A 127 2.54 19.14 5.71
C HIS A 127 1.57 19.83 6.67
N ARG A 128 1.16 19.15 7.75
CA ARG A 128 0.32 19.75 8.80
C ARG A 128 0.97 20.98 9.43
N GLN A 129 2.28 20.92 9.70
CA GLN A 129 3.01 22.04 10.29
C GLN A 129 3.12 23.28 9.40
N LYS A 130 3.08 23.11 8.07
CA LYS A 130 3.15 24.23 7.11
C LYS A 130 1.79 24.93 6.89
N GLY A 131 0.69 24.31 7.32
CA GLY A 131 -0.66 24.86 7.23
C GLY A 131 -1.11 25.68 8.45
N HIS A 132 -0.24 25.81 9.45
CA HIS A 132 -0.36 26.71 10.60
C HIS A 132 0.55 27.92 10.41
#